data_AF-A0A6J1CJ21-F1
#
_entry.id   AF-A0A6J1CJ21-F1
#
_cell.length_a   1.000
_cell.length_b   1.000
_cell.length_c   1.000
_cell.angle_alpha   90.00
_cell.angle_beta   90.00
_cell.angle_gamma   90.00
#
_symmetry.space_group_name_H-M   'P 1'
#
loop_
_entity.id
_entity.type
_entity.pdbx_description
1 polymer ?
#
loop_
_entity_poly.entity_id
_entity_poly.type
_entity_poly.pdbx_seq_one_letter_code
_entity_poly.pdbx_strand_id
1 'polypeptide(L)'
;MGQAESVAAASPPNDLPQSRNSAATPVSSSSRDPPSMDSLIAEAAAYGNEANESLDAKANRALECPCIADLRKGPCGVQFSDAFLCFFKSTAEEKGSDCVHPFVALQSCIKANPNAFSKDILDEEEKEEKEKEKAEEPAEDYRIIPPSWSREPQIPKSKL
;
A
#
# COMPACT_ATOMS: atom_id res chain seq x y z
N MET A 1 20.55 -61.65 0.58
CA MET A 1 19.56 -62.58 -0.03
C MET A 1 18.23 -61.86 0.00
N GLY A 2 17.49 -61.62 -1.09
CA GLY A 2 17.77 -61.75 -2.53
C GLY A 2 16.46 -61.70 -3.35
N GLN A 3 16.51 -61.14 -4.57
CA GLN A 3 15.52 -61.30 -5.68
C GLN A 3 14.14 -60.61 -5.46
N ALA A 4 13.69 -59.66 -6.30
CA ALA A 4 13.12 -59.75 -7.68
C ALA A 4 11.65 -60.28 -7.67
N GLU A 5 10.69 -59.94 -8.55
CA GLU A 5 10.62 -59.42 -9.95
C GLU A 5 9.42 -58.40 -10.06
N SER A 6 9.24 -57.46 -11.02
CA SER A 6 9.15 -57.48 -12.51
C SER A 6 7.99 -58.35 -13.07
N VAL A 7 7.24 -58.10 -14.16
CA VAL A 7 6.84 -56.97 -15.05
C VAL A 7 6.06 -57.59 -16.24
N ALA A 8 4.95 -57.00 -16.72
CA ALA A 8 4.35 -57.10 -18.10
C ALA A 8 2.89 -56.57 -18.07
N ALA A 9 2.34 -55.69 -18.94
CA ALA A 9 2.48 -55.40 -20.38
C ALA A 9 1.55 -56.22 -21.31
N ALA A 10 0.39 -55.65 -21.69
CA ALA A 10 -0.42 -56.02 -22.86
C ALA A 10 -1.44 -54.91 -23.25
N SER A 11 -1.64 -54.69 -24.56
CA SER A 11 -2.59 -53.73 -25.19
C SER A 11 -2.85 -54.14 -26.67
N PRO A 12 -3.81 -53.54 -27.42
CA PRO A 12 -5.07 -52.88 -27.03
C PRO A 12 -6.27 -53.78 -27.44
N PRO A 13 -7.01 -53.72 -28.59
CA PRO A 13 -7.28 -52.68 -29.62
C PRO A 13 -8.78 -52.32 -29.83
N ASN A 14 -9.03 -51.25 -30.61
CA ASN A 14 -10.31 -50.84 -31.27
C ASN A 14 -11.56 -50.52 -30.38
N ASP A 15 -12.48 -49.64 -30.78
CA ASP A 15 -12.77 -49.09 -32.12
C ASP A 15 -13.10 -47.57 -32.10
N LEU A 16 -13.08 -46.93 -33.28
CA LEU A 16 -13.39 -45.51 -33.47
C LEU A 16 -14.50 -45.38 -34.54
N PRO A 17 -15.36 -44.34 -34.48
CA PRO A 17 -15.34 -43.46 -35.64
C PRO A 17 -15.50 -41.96 -35.31
N GLN A 18 -14.39 -41.25 -35.53
CA GLN A 18 -14.28 -39.99 -36.26
C GLN A 18 -15.57 -39.24 -36.65
N SER A 19 -15.65 -37.97 -36.26
CA SER A 19 -16.19 -36.92 -37.13
C SER A 19 -15.31 -35.68 -37.07
N ARG A 20 -14.98 -35.14 -38.24
CA ARG A 20 -14.20 -33.91 -38.42
C ARG A 20 -15.15 -32.71 -38.48
N ASN A 21 -14.67 -31.53 -38.10
CA ASN A 21 -14.81 -30.36 -38.97
C ASN A 21 -13.77 -29.29 -38.62
N SER A 22 -13.03 -28.85 -39.64
CA SER A 22 -12.03 -27.78 -39.54
C SER A 22 -12.67 -26.42 -39.79
N ALA A 23 -12.35 -25.42 -38.98
CA ALA A 23 -12.53 -24.01 -39.33
C ALA A 23 -11.57 -23.13 -38.51
N ALA A 24 -10.27 -23.19 -38.81
CA ALA A 24 -9.28 -22.27 -38.28
C ALA A 24 -8.98 -21.18 -39.30
N THR A 25 -9.60 -20.00 -39.15
CA THR A 25 -9.23 -18.74 -39.82
C THR A 25 -9.65 -17.56 -38.94
N PRO A 26 -9.00 -16.37 -39.06
CA PRO A 26 -7.64 -16.12 -39.54
C PRO A 26 -6.74 -15.58 -38.41
N VAL A 27 -5.43 -15.81 -38.53
CA VAL A 27 -4.46 -14.94 -37.86
C VAL A 27 -4.49 -13.56 -38.53
N SER A 28 -5.26 -12.63 -37.98
CA SER A 28 -5.20 -11.24 -38.41
C SER A 28 -3.83 -10.66 -38.08
N SER A 29 -2.98 -10.60 -39.10
CA SER A 29 -1.78 -9.80 -39.14
C SER A 29 -2.15 -8.31 -39.14
N SER A 30 -2.60 -7.79 -38.00
CA SER A 30 -2.61 -6.36 -37.77
C SER A 30 -1.17 -5.91 -37.56
N SER A 31 -0.68 -5.11 -38.51
CA SER A 31 0.53 -4.31 -38.36
C SER A 31 0.52 -3.66 -36.98
N ARG A 32 1.59 -3.86 -36.20
CA ARG A 32 1.76 -3.13 -34.94
C ARG A 32 2.31 -1.74 -35.27
N ASP A 33 1.44 -0.88 -35.76
CA ASP A 33 1.62 0.55 -35.58
C ASP A 33 1.79 0.82 -34.06
N PRO A 34 2.69 1.71 -33.65
CA PRO A 34 2.78 2.11 -32.25
C PRO A 34 1.42 2.68 -31.82
N PRO A 35 0.93 2.36 -30.61
CA PRO A 35 -0.35 2.88 -30.15
C PRO A 35 -0.32 4.41 -30.19
N SER A 36 -1.37 5.02 -30.76
CA SER A 36 -1.51 6.49 -30.71
C SER A 36 -1.45 6.93 -29.26
N MET A 37 -0.93 8.14 -29.01
CA MET A 37 -1.00 8.77 -27.69
C MET A 37 -2.44 8.78 -27.17
N ASP A 38 -3.44 8.94 -28.05
CA ASP A 38 -4.86 8.87 -27.70
C ASP A 38 -5.31 7.48 -27.21
N SER A 39 -4.72 6.39 -27.73
CA SER A 39 -4.97 5.03 -27.24
C SER A 39 -4.40 4.87 -25.83
N LEU A 40 -3.15 5.31 -25.64
CA LEU A 40 -2.49 5.28 -24.32
C LEU A 40 -3.24 6.12 -23.29
N ILE A 41 -3.80 7.28 -23.69
CA ILE A 41 -4.65 8.13 -22.84
C ILE A 41 -5.98 7.44 -22.55
N ALA A 42 -6.62 6.81 -23.54
CA ALA A 42 -7.89 6.08 -23.36
C ALA A 42 -7.71 4.85 -22.44
N GLU A 43 -6.63 4.10 -22.60
CA GLU A 43 -6.29 2.96 -21.74
C GLU A 43 -5.94 3.43 -20.32
N ALA A 44 -5.16 4.50 -20.17
CA ALA A 44 -4.89 5.10 -18.85
C ALA A 44 -6.18 5.62 -18.16
N ALA A 45 -7.11 6.21 -18.91
CA ALA A 45 -8.40 6.64 -18.40
C ALA A 45 -9.30 5.46 -17.99
N ALA A 46 -9.23 4.33 -18.71
CA ALA A 46 -9.94 3.12 -18.35
C ALA A 46 -9.43 2.50 -17.03
N TYR A 47 -8.11 2.46 -16.81
CA TYR A 47 -7.54 2.00 -15.54
C TYR A 47 -7.84 2.92 -14.35
N GLY A 48 -8.24 4.18 -14.59
CA GLY A 48 -8.62 5.15 -13.55
C GLY A 48 -10.10 5.15 -13.17
N ASN A 49 -10.96 4.42 -13.88
CA ASN A 49 -12.42 4.59 -13.82
C ASN A 49 -13.20 3.33 -13.44
N GLU A 50 -12.82 2.70 -12.32
CA GLU A 50 -13.71 1.81 -11.57
C GLU A 50 -14.66 2.67 -10.69
N ALA A 51 -15.47 3.54 -11.29
CA ALA A 51 -16.34 4.51 -10.57
C ALA A 51 -17.53 3.90 -9.80
N ASN A 52 -17.43 2.62 -9.43
CA ASN A 52 -18.37 1.91 -8.57
C ASN A 52 -17.68 1.24 -7.36
N GLU A 53 -16.39 1.48 -7.14
CA GLU A 53 -15.69 1.10 -5.90
C GLU A 53 -15.95 2.17 -4.81
N SER A 54 -16.62 1.80 -3.71
CA SER A 54 -16.85 2.71 -2.58
C SER A 54 -15.54 3.21 -1.98
N LEU A 55 -15.54 4.42 -1.38
CA LEU A 55 -14.42 4.91 -0.56
C LEU A 55 -14.00 3.89 0.51
N ASP A 56 -14.96 3.15 1.08
CA ASP A 56 -14.69 2.03 1.99
C ASP A 56 -13.89 0.90 1.33
N ALA A 57 -14.25 0.48 0.12
CA ALA A 57 -13.55 -0.58 -0.58
C ALA A 57 -12.13 -0.16 -0.96
N LYS A 58 -11.96 1.09 -1.43
CA LYS A 58 -10.64 1.68 -1.72
C LYS A 58 -9.77 1.81 -0.46
N ALA A 59 -10.35 2.23 0.67
CA ALA A 59 -9.65 2.36 1.93
C ALA A 59 -9.22 0.99 2.49
N ASN A 60 -10.08 -0.03 2.41
CA ASN A 60 -9.74 -1.40 2.80
C ASN A 60 -8.64 -2.00 1.89
N ARG A 61 -8.75 -1.82 0.56
CA ARG A 61 -7.72 -2.24 -0.39
C ARG A 61 -6.37 -1.55 -0.14
N ALA A 62 -6.38 -0.27 0.21
CA ALA A 62 -5.18 0.46 0.61
C ALA A 62 -4.61 -0.09 1.93
N LEU A 63 -5.47 -0.38 2.92
CA LEU A 63 -5.10 -0.98 4.20
C LEU A 63 -4.44 -2.35 4.00
N GLU A 64 -4.94 -3.15 3.05
CA GLU A 64 -4.42 -4.49 2.75
C GLU A 64 -3.06 -4.51 2.03
N CYS A 65 -2.58 -3.37 1.54
CA CYS A 65 -1.34 -3.26 0.78
C CYS A 65 -0.12 -3.83 1.55
N PRO A 66 0.73 -4.68 0.92
CA PRO A 66 1.87 -5.30 1.60
C PRO A 66 2.87 -4.27 2.15
N CYS A 67 3.00 -3.09 1.54
CA CYS A 67 3.91 -2.02 1.97
C CYS A 67 3.64 -1.51 3.40
N ILE A 68 2.40 -1.60 3.88
CA ILE A 68 2.02 -1.20 5.25
C ILE A 68 1.58 -2.39 6.11
N ALA A 69 1.81 -3.62 5.65
CA ALA A 69 1.38 -4.82 6.36
C ALA A 69 2.04 -4.93 7.74
N ASP A 70 3.26 -4.43 7.91
CA ASP A 70 3.99 -4.51 9.19
C ASP A 70 3.54 -3.44 10.19
N LEU A 71 2.98 -2.31 9.73
CA LEU A 71 2.34 -1.31 10.61
C LEU A 71 0.99 -1.78 11.17
N ARG A 72 0.34 -2.74 10.50
CA ARG A 72 -0.90 -3.38 10.99
C ARG A 72 -0.64 -4.56 11.93
N LYS A 73 0.58 -5.08 11.95
CA LYS A 73 1.00 -6.16 12.85
C LYS A 73 1.58 -5.56 14.13
N GLY A 74 1.45 -6.27 15.25
CA GLY A 74 1.99 -5.81 16.54
C GLY A 74 1.01 -4.99 17.38
N PRO A 75 1.48 -4.43 18.52
CA PRO A 75 0.61 -3.98 19.60
C PRO A 75 -0.22 -2.72 19.28
N CYS A 76 0.22 -1.91 18.31
CA CYS A 76 -0.49 -0.69 17.90
C CYS A 76 -1.21 -0.80 16.55
N GLY A 77 -1.23 -1.99 15.92
CA GLY A 77 -1.77 -2.20 14.59
C GLY A 77 -3.27 -1.91 14.43
N VAL A 78 -4.06 -2.04 15.51
CA VAL A 78 -5.49 -1.66 15.53
C VAL A 78 -5.62 -0.14 15.41
N GLN A 79 -4.92 0.62 16.27
CA GLN A 79 -4.95 2.09 16.26
C GLN A 79 -4.42 2.66 14.93
N PHE A 80 -3.42 2.00 14.34
CA PHE A 80 -2.93 2.34 13.00
C PHE A 80 -4.02 2.13 11.94
N SER A 81 -4.69 0.97 11.95
CA SER A 81 -5.72 0.64 10.97
C SER A 81 -6.91 1.61 11.06
N ASP A 82 -7.36 1.94 12.27
CA ASP A 82 -8.47 2.87 12.52
C ASP A 82 -8.13 4.29 12.04
N ALA A 83 -6.94 4.80 12.38
CA ALA A 83 -6.47 6.12 11.93
C ALA A 83 -6.29 6.18 10.40
N PHE A 84 -5.71 5.13 9.80
CA PHE A 84 -5.49 5.01 8.37
C PHE A 84 -6.80 4.97 7.58
N LEU A 85 -7.75 4.11 7.99
CA LEU A 85 -9.07 4.03 7.36
C LEU A 85 -9.85 5.34 7.49
N CYS A 86 -9.79 5.99 8.66
CA CYS A 86 -10.40 7.30 8.85
C CYS A 86 -9.82 8.33 7.88
N PHE A 87 -8.49 8.46 7.79
CA PHE A 87 -7.82 9.40 6.87
C PHE A 87 -8.19 9.15 5.41
N PHE A 88 -8.19 7.90 4.95
CA PHE A 88 -8.55 7.55 3.57
C PHE A 88 -10.02 7.84 3.24
N LYS A 89 -10.92 7.68 4.21
CA LYS A 89 -12.37 7.91 4.06
C LYS A 89 -12.78 9.37 4.29
N SER A 90 -12.00 10.15 5.02
CA SER A 90 -12.26 11.56 5.33
C SER A 90 -12.60 12.35 4.06
N THR A 91 -13.70 13.10 4.09
CA THR A 91 -14.13 14.01 3.01
C THR A 91 -14.01 15.48 3.40
N ALA A 92 -13.36 15.77 4.54
CA ALA A 92 -13.09 17.12 5.00
C ALA A 92 -12.14 17.88 4.05
N GLU A 93 -12.23 19.21 4.07
CA GLU A 93 -11.41 20.12 3.23
C GLU A 93 -9.91 19.91 3.49
N GLU A 94 -9.50 19.88 4.76
CA GLU A 94 -8.21 19.32 5.17
C GLU A 94 -8.40 17.83 5.54
N LYS A 95 -7.84 16.94 4.72
CA LYS A 95 -7.96 15.48 4.86
C LYS A 95 -7.55 15.01 6.25
N GLY A 96 -8.46 14.31 6.94
CA GLY A 96 -8.24 13.76 8.27
C GLY A 96 -8.35 14.75 9.42
N SER A 97 -8.76 16.00 9.19
CA SER A 97 -9.09 16.96 10.25
C SER A 97 -10.24 16.49 11.16
N ASP A 98 -11.11 15.63 10.65
CA ASP A 98 -12.15 14.88 11.38
C ASP A 98 -11.63 13.63 12.11
N CYS A 99 -10.39 13.21 11.83
CA CYS A 99 -9.78 11.94 12.29
C CYS A 99 -8.75 12.10 13.41
N VAL A 100 -8.64 13.28 14.03
CA VAL A 100 -7.61 13.58 15.05
C VAL A 100 -7.61 12.56 16.21
N HIS A 101 -8.78 12.11 16.67
CA HIS A 101 -8.87 11.21 17.82
C HIS A 101 -8.22 9.82 17.58
N PRO A 102 -8.51 9.10 16.48
CA PRO A 102 -7.73 7.93 16.05
C PRO A 102 -6.20 8.15 16.01
N PHE A 103 -5.72 9.28 15.45
CA PHE A 103 -4.27 9.55 15.40
C PHE A 103 -3.66 9.79 16.79
N VAL A 104 -4.39 10.44 17.71
CA VAL A 104 -3.95 10.60 19.11
C VAL A 104 -3.89 9.26 19.84
N ALA A 105 -4.83 8.35 19.57
CA ALA A 105 -4.83 7.00 20.13
C ALA A 105 -3.65 6.16 19.62
N LEU A 106 -3.34 6.25 18.32
CA LEU A 106 -2.14 5.65 17.73
C LEU A 106 -0.86 6.20 18.37
N GLN A 107 -0.70 7.53 18.44
CA GLN A 107 0.49 8.15 19.03
C GLN A 107 0.67 7.75 20.51
N SER A 108 -0.43 7.67 21.25
CA SER A 108 -0.44 7.24 22.66
C SER A 108 -0.03 5.77 22.80
N CYS A 109 -0.45 4.90 21.88
CA CYS A 109 -0.01 3.51 21.84
C CYS A 109 1.50 3.39 21.55
N ILE A 110 2.03 4.14 20.57
CA ILE A 110 3.46 4.17 20.23
C ILE A 110 4.29 4.60 21.43
N LYS A 111 3.91 5.69 22.11
CA LYS A 111 4.57 6.20 23.31
C LYS A 111 4.61 5.17 24.46
N ALA A 112 3.56 4.36 24.59
CA ALA A 112 3.51 3.27 25.58
C ALA A 112 4.28 2.01 25.14
N ASN A 113 4.57 1.85 23.84
CA ASN A 113 5.19 0.67 23.25
C ASN A 113 6.30 1.10 22.27
N PRO A 114 7.49 1.52 22.75
CA PRO A 114 8.57 2.01 21.88
C PRO A 114 9.12 0.95 20.90
N ASN A 115 8.84 -0.34 21.14
CA ASN A 115 9.16 -1.44 20.22
C ASN A 115 7.94 -1.91 19.39
N ALA A 116 6.88 -1.09 19.27
CA ALA A 116 5.67 -1.44 18.52
C ALA A 116 5.91 -1.56 17.01
N PHE A 117 6.86 -0.77 16.50
CA PHE A 117 7.26 -0.74 15.10
C PHE A 117 8.77 -0.98 14.99
N SER A 118 9.21 -1.48 13.83
CA SER A 118 10.62 -1.76 13.58
C SER A 118 11.46 -0.49 13.75
N LYS A 119 12.67 -0.64 14.31
CA LYS A 119 13.61 0.46 14.49
C LYS A 119 13.96 1.16 13.18
N ASP A 120 13.95 0.46 12.05
CA ASP A 120 14.14 1.07 10.72
C ASP A 120 13.06 2.13 10.34
N ILE A 121 11.94 2.17 11.07
CA ILE A 121 10.84 3.15 10.91
C ILE A 121 10.86 4.23 12.01
N LEU A 122 11.61 4.03 13.10
CA LEU A 122 11.64 4.92 14.29
C LEU A 122 13.01 5.61 14.50
N ASP A 123 14.10 4.99 14.07
CA ASP A 123 15.49 5.46 14.30
C ASP A 123 15.88 6.68 13.43
N GLU A 124 14.98 7.19 12.57
CA GLU A 124 15.16 8.50 11.92
C GLU A 124 15.10 9.65 12.95
N GLU A 125 14.35 9.50 14.05
CA GLU A 125 14.30 10.49 15.14
C GLU A 125 15.37 10.22 16.24
N GLU A 126 15.65 8.96 16.61
CA GLU A 126 16.58 8.62 17.72
C GLU A 126 18.06 8.95 17.41
N LYS A 127 18.43 9.08 16.12
CA LYS A 127 19.79 9.49 15.72
C LYS A 127 20.11 10.94 16.08
N GLU A 128 19.14 11.85 16.00
CA GLU A 128 19.40 13.26 16.31
C GLU A 128 19.81 13.48 17.77
N GLU A 129 19.26 12.70 18.72
CA GLU A 129 19.56 12.87 20.14
C GLU A 129 20.99 12.44 20.52
N LYS A 130 21.58 11.49 19.78
CA LYS A 130 22.97 11.04 20.00
C LYS A 130 24.01 11.84 19.20
N GLU A 131 23.61 12.50 18.12
CA GLU A 131 24.53 13.31 17.30
C GLU A 131 24.65 14.76 17.79
N LYS A 132 23.61 15.29 18.47
CA LYS A 132 23.59 16.65 19.05
C LYS A 132 24.62 16.93 20.16
N GLU A 133 25.36 15.93 20.66
CA GLU A 133 26.50 16.15 21.57
C GLU A 133 27.84 16.36 20.81
N LYS A 134 27.92 16.09 19.50
CA LYS A 134 29.23 15.99 18.81
C LYS A 134 29.39 16.75 17.46
N ALA A 135 28.34 17.30 16.87
CA ALA A 135 28.49 18.08 15.62
C ALA A 135 27.77 19.43 15.66
N GLU A 136 28.56 20.50 15.57
CA GLU A 136 28.08 21.77 15.03
C GLU A 136 27.80 21.62 13.52
N GLU A 137 26.80 22.36 13.06
CA GLU A 137 26.22 22.50 11.71
C GLU A 137 27.10 22.26 10.44
N PRO A 138 26.51 21.83 9.30
CA PRO A 138 25.30 22.45 8.73
C PRO A 138 24.12 21.51 8.43
N ALA A 139 22.91 21.98 8.75
CA ALA A 139 21.66 21.36 8.30
C ALA A 139 21.32 21.79 6.86
N GLU A 140 20.85 20.84 6.04
CA GLU A 140 20.10 21.19 4.82
C GLU A 140 18.69 21.69 5.19
N ASP A 141 18.23 22.75 4.52
CA ASP A 141 17.00 23.49 4.85
C ASP A 141 15.72 22.77 4.35
N TYR A 142 15.47 21.54 4.82
CA TYR A 142 14.16 20.90 4.68
C TYR A 142 13.19 21.48 5.72
N ARG A 143 12.53 22.58 5.33
CA ARG A 143 11.47 23.19 6.14
C ARG A 143 10.23 22.31 6.17
N ILE A 144 10.14 21.49 7.22
CA ILE A 144 8.86 20.91 7.65
C ILE A 144 7.94 22.08 7.99
N ILE A 145 6.93 22.32 7.15
CA ILE A 145 5.90 23.34 7.40
C ILE A 145 4.84 22.69 8.30
N PRO A 146 4.75 23.03 9.60
CA PRO A 146 3.71 22.47 10.46
C PRO A 146 2.33 22.97 10.00
N PRO A 147 1.28 22.14 10.11
CA PRO A 147 -0.07 22.53 9.71
C PRO A 147 -0.58 23.69 10.58
N SER A 148 -1.52 24.45 10.03
CA SER A 148 -1.98 25.73 10.62
C SER A 148 -2.48 25.61 12.07
N TRP A 149 -3.10 24.48 12.41
CA TRP A 149 -3.64 24.16 13.73
C TRP A 149 -2.58 23.75 14.76
N SER A 150 -1.36 23.38 14.35
CA SER A 150 -0.23 23.12 15.26
C SER A 150 0.49 24.39 15.73
N ARG A 151 0.12 25.57 15.23
CA ARG A 151 0.72 26.84 15.63
C ARG A 151 -0.05 27.45 16.82
N GLU A 152 0.60 27.43 17.98
CA GLU A 152 0.12 28.04 19.23
C GLU A 152 -0.36 29.50 19.01
N PRO A 153 -1.58 29.88 19.47
CA PRO A 153 -2.05 31.25 19.41
C PRO A 153 -1.15 32.18 20.23
N GLN A 154 -0.46 33.10 19.57
CA GLN A 154 0.40 34.09 20.22
C GLN A 154 -0.46 35.13 20.98
N ILE A 155 -0.79 34.83 22.23
CA ILE A 155 -1.47 35.77 23.13
C ILE A 155 -0.51 36.94 23.42
N PRO A 156 -0.81 38.18 23.00
CA PRO A 156 0.09 39.30 23.24
C PRO A 156 0.13 39.63 24.73
N LYS A 157 1.30 39.42 25.36
CA LYS A 157 1.54 39.81 26.75
C LYS A 157 1.53 41.34 26.85
N SER A 158 0.41 41.90 27.32
CA SER A 158 0.32 43.31 27.70
C SER A 158 1.43 43.64 28.70
N LYS A 159 2.34 44.55 28.34
CA LYS A 159 3.32 45.10 29.28
C LYS A 159 2.60 46.02 30.25
N LEU A 160 2.83 45.78 31.54
CA LEU A 160 2.56 46.72 32.63
C LEU A 160 3.79 47.62 32.81
#